data_AF-A0A9E5DYL2-F1
#
_entry.id   AF-A0A9E5DYL2-F1
#
_cell.length_a   1.000
_cell.length_b   1.000
_cell.length_c   1.000
_cell.angle_alpha   90.00
_cell.angle_beta   90.00
_cell.angle_gamma   90.00
#
_symmetry.space_group_name_H-M   'P 1'
#
loop_
_entity.id
_entity.type
_entity.pdbx_description
1 polymer ?
#
loop_
_entity_poly.entity_id
_entity_poly.type
_entity_poly.pdbx_seq_one_letter_code
_entity_poly.pdbx_strand_id
1 'polypeptide(L)'
;MTRSSMTQPQHDGRHRVARSQRATSVTIVCVSLALASLLTACGKNDNATKKEAPNFFRPDPPMPKLDMSDIITVEAEGVAAKTFADTWAGHVKELVASAAADMQRCRNEYLIPFQFNSMKRRDVQFVSMQDMDETCELGSKDKKTRGVRRWLDALTKEHLSRNATVDRFVILAMEQVETYHVFSYMTKKIGAPDIDVVVKIAEKSQARILEIAPLLDRAAADVALLSDGLQPDDDAGVISAPVAVEALKEQIVGGYASIVVDLASGYERMADKSWQIYDMPKLATLRAMIAVLDKRAQQDRVRVGKMNLDPKVLLEFNTFFAACDAAGKQVASGFDMYEKKPKEERPERDPNLKAVRAAQKPLLKALTAWGYAGAAK
;
A
#
# COMPACT_ATOMS: atom_id res chain seq x y z
N MET A 1 17.23 11.92 66.09
CA MET A 1 17.84 10.99 67.08
C MET A 1 17.01 9.71 67.02
N THR A 2 17.49 8.63 66.37
CA THR A 2 18.38 7.56 66.90
C THR A 2 17.71 6.69 67.98
N ARG A 3 17.74 5.35 67.93
CA ARG A 3 18.45 4.41 67.03
C ARG A 3 17.77 3.01 67.02
N SER A 4 18.24 2.11 66.15
CA SER A 4 17.67 0.77 65.89
C SER A 4 18.14 -0.35 66.84
N SER A 5 17.29 -1.36 67.01
CA SER A 5 17.64 -2.80 67.02
C SER A 5 16.37 -3.57 66.57
N MET A 6 16.33 -4.58 65.69
CA MET A 6 17.28 -5.56 65.11
C MET A 6 17.38 -6.88 65.90
N THR A 7 16.71 -7.93 65.41
CA THR A 7 16.91 -9.33 65.85
C THR A 7 16.45 -10.36 64.80
N GLN A 8 17.34 -11.28 64.44
CA GLN A 8 17.26 -12.51 63.63
C GLN A 8 18.49 -13.37 64.02
N PRO A 9 18.67 -14.67 63.66
CA PRO A 9 17.98 -15.54 62.67
C PRO A 9 17.05 -16.57 63.40
N GLN A 10 16.73 -17.83 63.05
CA GLN A 10 17.13 -18.85 62.04
C GLN A 10 15.86 -19.56 61.48
N HIS A 11 15.78 -20.23 60.32
CA HIS A 11 16.70 -20.81 59.31
C HIS A 11 16.83 -22.36 59.34
N ASP A 12 15.84 -23.07 58.75
CA ASP A 12 15.96 -24.31 57.93
C ASP A 12 14.57 -24.76 57.42
N GLY A 13 14.39 -25.50 56.30
CA GLY A 13 15.36 -25.90 55.28
C GLY A 13 14.77 -26.53 53.99
N ARG A 14 15.31 -26.10 52.83
CA ARG A 14 15.56 -26.82 51.54
C ARG A 14 14.50 -27.66 50.76
N HIS A 15 14.43 -27.33 49.45
CA HIS A 15 14.28 -28.20 48.23
C HIS A 15 12.91 -28.69 47.70
N ARG A 16 12.33 -27.95 46.73
CA ARG A 16 12.16 -28.29 45.28
C ARG A 16 11.23 -27.21 44.65
N VAL A 17 11.51 -26.43 43.60
CA VAL A 17 12.23 -26.54 42.30
C VAL A 17 11.29 -26.77 41.09
N ALA A 18 11.09 -25.66 40.36
CA ALA A 18 10.85 -25.51 38.91
C ALA A 18 9.44 -25.63 38.27
N ARG A 19 9.28 -24.83 37.20
CA ARG A 19 8.17 -24.67 36.23
C ARG A 19 6.94 -23.93 36.79
N SER A 20 6.33 -22.95 36.10
CA SER A 20 6.53 -22.48 34.71
C SER A 20 6.61 -20.94 34.59
N GLN A 21 7.65 -20.46 33.91
CA GLN A 21 7.71 -19.15 33.24
C GLN A 21 8.51 -19.34 31.95
N ARG A 22 7.83 -19.33 30.79
CA ARG A 22 8.40 -19.22 29.42
C ARG A 22 7.28 -19.22 28.38
N ALA A 23 6.85 -18.03 27.94
CA ALA A 23 5.93 -17.86 26.81
C ALA A 23 6.15 -16.53 26.04
N THR A 24 7.29 -15.88 26.25
CA THR A 24 7.55 -14.49 25.82
C THR A 24 9.02 -14.27 25.41
N SER A 25 9.57 -15.11 24.53
CA SER A 25 10.83 -14.85 23.78
C SER A 25 11.07 -15.88 22.67
N VAL A 26 10.42 -15.72 21.51
CA VAL A 26 10.78 -16.46 20.27
C VAL A 26 10.70 -15.56 19.04
N THR A 27 9.62 -14.79 18.87
CA THR A 27 9.28 -14.05 17.63
C THR A 27 10.21 -12.89 17.23
N ILE A 28 11.21 -12.55 18.04
CA ILE A 28 12.10 -11.39 17.81
C ILE A 28 13.47 -11.78 17.21
N VAL A 29 13.90 -13.05 17.32
CA VAL A 29 15.28 -13.44 16.96
C VAL A 29 15.47 -13.70 15.46
N CYS A 30 14.43 -14.12 14.74
CA CYS A 30 14.56 -14.56 13.34
C CYS A 30 14.72 -13.42 12.31
N VAL A 31 14.44 -12.17 12.66
CA VAL A 31 14.56 -11.02 11.73
C VAL A 31 15.96 -10.41 11.74
N SER A 32 16.71 -10.53 12.84
CA SER A 32 17.99 -9.83 13.03
C SER A 32 19.19 -10.45 12.31
N LEU A 33 19.13 -11.73 11.91
CA LEU A 33 20.25 -12.43 11.27
C LEU A 33 20.36 -12.23 9.76
N ALA A 34 19.30 -11.74 9.09
CA ALA A 34 19.29 -11.56 7.63
C ALA A 34 19.99 -10.27 7.13
N LEU A 35 20.27 -9.30 8.01
CA LEU A 35 20.85 -8.00 7.64
C LEU A 35 22.36 -7.88 7.86
N ALA A 36 23.00 -8.86 8.51
CA ALA A 36 24.40 -8.76 8.94
C ALA A 36 25.44 -9.21 7.90
N SER A 37 25.02 -9.91 6.84
CA SER A 37 25.92 -10.60 5.89
C SER A 37 26.29 -9.79 4.63
N LEU A 38 25.88 -8.52 4.53
CA LEU A 38 26.11 -7.66 3.35
C LEU A 38 27.22 -6.60 3.54
N LEU A 39 27.95 -6.63 4.66
CA LEU A 39 28.96 -5.62 5.00
C LEU A 39 30.32 -6.22 5.42
N THR A 40 30.99 -6.94 4.52
CA THR A 40 32.46 -7.20 4.61
C THR A 40 33.05 -7.77 3.31
N ALA A 41 33.44 -6.92 2.34
CA ALA A 41 34.39 -7.26 1.26
C ALA A 41 34.85 -6.05 0.41
N CYS A 42 35.57 -5.09 0.99
CA CYS A 42 36.40 -4.16 0.19
C CYS A 42 37.85 -4.67 0.20
N GLY A 43 38.30 -5.26 -0.91
CA GLY A 43 39.65 -5.79 -1.10
C GLY A 43 40.14 -5.52 -2.52
N LYS A 44 41.46 -5.43 -2.72
CA LYS A 44 42.07 -4.80 -3.91
C LYS A 44 43.04 -5.72 -4.67
N ASN A 45 43.23 -5.37 -5.94
CA ASN A 45 44.38 -5.65 -6.82
C ASN A 45 44.51 -7.00 -7.58
N ASP A 46 44.61 -6.82 -8.91
CA ASP A 46 45.64 -7.31 -9.85
C ASP A 46 45.69 -8.75 -10.40
N ASN A 47 45.43 -8.81 -11.71
CA ASN A 47 46.14 -9.53 -12.78
C ASN A 47 46.31 -11.07 -12.79
N ALA A 48 45.72 -11.62 -13.86
CA ALA A 48 46.26 -12.71 -14.71
C ALA A 48 46.48 -14.12 -14.10
N THR A 49 45.68 -15.08 -14.56
CA THR A 49 46.05 -15.94 -15.72
C THR A 49 44.89 -16.83 -16.17
N LYS A 50 44.91 -17.26 -17.45
CA LYS A 50 44.11 -18.40 -17.91
C LYS A 50 44.81 -19.71 -17.51
N LYS A 51 44.15 -20.58 -16.76
CA LYS A 51 44.40 -22.04 -16.75
C LYS A 51 43.08 -22.79 -16.59
N GLU A 52 43.08 -24.05 -17.02
CA GLU A 52 41.89 -24.88 -17.18
C GLU A 52 41.41 -25.49 -15.85
N ALA A 53 40.15 -25.91 -15.82
CA ALA A 53 39.46 -26.35 -14.61
C ALA A 53 39.61 -27.86 -14.33
N PRO A 54 39.67 -28.28 -13.06
CA PRO A 54 39.24 -29.60 -12.62
C PRO A 54 37.75 -29.56 -12.22
N ASN A 55 36.95 -30.48 -12.75
CA ASN A 55 35.55 -30.65 -12.33
C ASN A 55 35.47 -31.15 -10.88
N PHE A 56 35.03 -30.29 -9.95
CA PHE A 56 34.62 -30.69 -8.61
C PHE A 56 33.10 -30.54 -8.42
N PHE A 57 32.34 -31.36 -9.16
CA PHE A 57 30.98 -31.71 -8.75
C PHE A 57 31.06 -32.51 -7.44
N ARG A 58 30.94 -31.81 -6.30
CA ARG A 58 30.38 -32.41 -5.10
C ARG A 58 28.86 -32.24 -5.18
N PRO A 59 28.06 -33.26 -4.86
CA PRO A 59 26.61 -33.08 -4.75
C PRO A 59 26.33 -32.11 -3.59
N ASP A 60 25.34 -31.25 -3.78
CA ASP A 60 24.79 -30.44 -2.68
C ASP A 60 24.32 -31.35 -1.53
N PRO A 61 24.46 -30.94 -0.27
CA PRO A 61 23.88 -31.68 0.84
C PRO A 61 22.36 -31.77 0.63
N PRO A 62 21.74 -32.96 0.78
CA PRO A 62 20.31 -33.08 0.59
C PRO A 62 19.60 -32.17 1.58
N MET A 63 18.75 -31.27 1.06
CA MET A 63 17.91 -30.44 1.92
C MET A 63 17.14 -31.33 2.89
N PRO A 64 17.10 -31.02 4.19
CA PRO A 64 16.35 -31.82 5.15
C PRO A 64 14.89 -31.85 4.71
N LYS A 65 14.39 -33.04 4.39
CA LYS A 65 12.96 -33.23 4.15
C LYS A 65 12.24 -32.85 5.45
N LEU A 66 11.41 -31.82 5.38
CA LEU A 66 10.41 -31.56 6.41
C LEU A 66 9.50 -32.78 6.45
N ASP A 67 9.61 -33.59 7.50
CA ASP A 67 8.72 -34.72 7.68
C ASP A 67 7.37 -34.20 8.15
N MET A 68 6.36 -34.34 7.29
CA MET A 68 5.03 -33.79 7.51
C MET A 68 4.19 -34.65 8.48
N SER A 69 4.76 -35.73 9.02
CA SER A 69 4.12 -36.67 9.96
C SER A 69 3.76 -36.03 11.31
N ASP A 70 4.51 -35.00 11.74
CA ASP A 70 4.37 -34.40 13.07
C ASP A 70 3.30 -33.29 13.13
N ILE A 71 2.46 -33.17 12.09
CA ILE A 71 1.20 -32.44 12.17
C ILE A 71 0.21 -33.27 13.00
N ILE A 72 0.29 -33.12 14.32
CA ILE A 72 -0.67 -33.71 15.26
C ILE A 72 -2.07 -33.17 14.94
N THR A 73 -2.95 -34.06 14.50
CA THR A 73 -4.37 -33.80 14.30
C THR A 73 -5.06 -33.58 15.64
N VAL A 74 -5.26 -32.32 16.03
CA VAL A 74 -6.09 -31.95 17.18
C VAL A 74 -7.54 -31.85 16.70
N GLU A 75 -8.27 -32.97 16.76
CA GLU A 75 -9.71 -33.01 16.46
C GLU A 75 -10.56 -32.49 17.64
N ALA A 76 -10.54 -31.16 17.85
CA ALA A 76 -11.50 -30.40 18.66
C ALA A 76 -11.29 -28.89 18.38
N GLU A 77 -12.29 -28.03 18.12
CA GLU A 77 -13.75 -28.20 18.12
C GLU A 77 -14.38 -27.58 16.85
N GLY A 78 -15.37 -28.25 16.26
CA GLY A 78 -15.91 -27.95 14.92
C GLY A 78 -16.84 -26.72 14.79
N VAL A 79 -16.57 -25.62 15.49
CA VAL A 79 -17.42 -24.40 15.48
C VAL A 79 -16.67 -23.14 15.03
N ALA A 80 -15.40 -22.96 15.42
CA ALA A 80 -14.68 -21.69 15.21
C ALA A 80 -14.09 -21.49 13.79
N ALA A 81 -13.89 -22.56 13.02
CA ALA A 81 -13.29 -22.47 11.68
C ALA A 81 -14.23 -21.93 10.59
N LYS A 82 -15.52 -21.73 10.92
CA LYS A 82 -16.58 -21.38 9.96
C LYS A 82 -17.06 -19.92 10.09
N THR A 83 -16.28 -19.07 10.75
CA THR A 83 -16.74 -17.74 11.22
C THR A 83 -15.77 -16.59 10.96
N PHE A 84 -14.64 -16.81 10.26
CA PHE A 84 -13.72 -15.74 9.87
C PHE A 84 -14.05 -15.17 8.48
N ALA A 85 -14.04 -16.02 7.44
CA ALA A 85 -14.32 -15.61 6.05
C ALA A 85 -15.76 -15.08 5.83
N ASP A 86 -16.70 -15.46 6.71
CA ASP A 86 -18.10 -15.07 6.66
C ASP A 86 -18.34 -13.61 7.15
N THR A 87 -17.34 -12.92 7.71
CA THR A 87 -17.47 -11.48 8.05
C THR A 87 -16.91 -10.59 6.94
N TRP A 88 -17.48 -9.40 6.80
CA TRP A 88 -16.99 -8.38 5.85
C TRP A 88 -15.49 -8.07 6.07
N ALA A 89 -15.04 -7.98 7.32
CA ALA A 89 -13.65 -7.70 7.65
C ALA A 89 -12.72 -8.87 7.32
N GLY A 90 -13.14 -10.12 7.60
CA GLY A 90 -12.37 -11.32 7.24
C GLY A 90 -12.18 -11.45 5.73
N HIS A 91 -13.26 -11.29 4.95
CA HIS A 91 -13.19 -11.32 3.49
C HIS A 91 -12.26 -10.25 2.91
N VAL A 92 -12.33 -9.01 3.43
CA VAL A 92 -11.43 -7.92 3.01
C VAL A 92 -9.97 -8.25 3.32
N LYS A 93 -9.68 -8.83 4.50
CA LYS A 93 -8.31 -9.24 4.87
C LYS A 93 -7.76 -10.27 3.88
N GLU A 94 -8.55 -11.26 3.47
CA GLU A 94 -8.14 -12.26 2.47
C GLU A 94 -7.84 -11.64 1.10
N LEU A 95 -8.71 -10.74 0.62
CA LEU A 95 -8.51 -10.01 -0.64
C LEU A 95 -7.25 -9.13 -0.60
N VAL A 96 -7.05 -8.38 0.47
CA VAL A 96 -5.91 -7.46 0.64
C VAL A 96 -4.60 -8.23 0.82
N ALA A 97 -4.59 -9.32 1.61
CA ALA A 97 -3.42 -10.18 1.75
C ALA A 97 -3.02 -10.83 0.41
N SER A 98 -4.00 -11.28 -0.37
CA SER A 98 -3.76 -11.85 -1.71
C SER A 98 -3.16 -10.82 -2.67
N ALA A 99 -3.74 -9.62 -2.73
CA ALA A 99 -3.24 -8.52 -3.54
C ALA A 99 -1.83 -8.05 -3.13
N ALA A 100 -1.55 -7.99 -1.82
CA ALA A 100 -0.24 -7.63 -1.28
C ALA A 100 0.82 -8.69 -1.60
N ALA A 101 0.48 -9.98 -1.52
CA ALA A 101 1.40 -11.08 -1.88
C ALA A 101 1.73 -11.09 -3.39
N ASP A 102 0.73 -10.90 -4.26
CA ASP A 102 0.96 -10.77 -5.71
C ASP A 102 1.83 -9.53 -6.03
N MET A 103 1.61 -8.40 -5.35
CA MET A 103 2.46 -7.20 -5.47
C MET A 103 3.89 -7.42 -4.99
N GLN A 104 4.08 -8.11 -3.87
CA GLN A 104 5.41 -8.42 -3.34
C GLN A 104 6.18 -9.36 -4.26
N ARG A 105 5.52 -10.39 -4.82
CA ARG A 105 6.08 -11.23 -5.89
C ARG A 105 6.56 -10.36 -7.05
N CYS A 106 5.74 -9.42 -7.50
CA CYS A 106 6.09 -8.53 -8.61
C CYS A 106 7.26 -7.58 -8.33
N ARG A 107 7.47 -7.13 -7.08
CA ARG A 107 8.70 -6.40 -6.71
C ARG A 107 9.92 -7.32 -6.79
N ASN A 108 9.81 -8.53 -6.26
CA ASN A 108 10.93 -9.46 -6.14
C ASN A 108 11.36 -10.08 -7.49
N GLU A 109 10.41 -10.46 -8.34
CA GLU A 109 10.68 -11.11 -9.63
C GLU A 109 11.18 -10.14 -10.72
N TYR A 110 10.60 -8.93 -10.83
CA TYR A 110 10.80 -8.06 -11.99
C TYR A 110 11.45 -6.70 -11.69
N LEU A 111 11.39 -6.21 -10.44
CA LEU A 111 11.83 -4.84 -10.11
C LEU A 111 13.20 -4.82 -9.42
N ILE A 112 13.42 -5.67 -8.40
CA ILE A 112 14.67 -5.73 -7.63
C ILE A 112 15.85 -6.23 -8.50
N PRO A 113 15.70 -7.19 -9.43
CA PRO A 113 16.80 -7.58 -10.32
C PRO A 113 17.16 -6.54 -11.39
N PHE A 114 16.35 -5.49 -11.57
CA PHE A 114 16.46 -4.58 -12.70
C PHE A 114 17.42 -3.41 -12.43
N GLN A 115 18.53 -3.34 -13.17
CA GLN A 115 19.58 -2.34 -12.96
C GLN A 115 19.91 -1.53 -14.22
N PHE A 116 19.50 -0.27 -14.27
CA PHE A 116 19.75 0.67 -15.38
C PHE A 116 21.23 0.75 -15.79
N ASN A 117 22.14 0.81 -14.82
CA ASN A 117 23.58 0.95 -15.03
C ASN A 117 24.23 -0.19 -15.85
N SER A 118 23.54 -1.32 -16.04
CA SER A 118 24.05 -2.50 -16.74
C SER A 118 23.50 -2.67 -18.17
N MET A 119 22.41 -1.98 -18.53
CA MET A 119 21.67 -2.24 -19.77
C MET A 119 22.32 -1.60 -20.99
N LYS A 120 22.70 -2.41 -21.99
CA LYS A 120 22.90 -1.95 -23.37
C LYS A 120 21.66 -2.28 -24.19
N ARG A 121 21.52 -1.63 -25.36
CA ARG A 121 20.38 -1.70 -26.32
C ARG A 121 19.97 -3.09 -26.84
N ARG A 122 20.60 -4.16 -26.34
CA ARG A 122 20.39 -5.58 -26.71
C ARG A 122 20.17 -6.50 -25.50
N ASP A 123 20.44 -6.00 -24.29
CA ASP A 123 20.43 -6.81 -23.07
C ASP A 123 19.03 -6.80 -22.40
N VAL A 124 18.13 -5.92 -22.87
CA VAL A 124 16.69 -5.92 -22.56
C VAL A 124 16.01 -7.09 -23.27
N GLN A 125 16.10 -8.29 -22.70
CA GLN A 125 15.36 -9.45 -23.21
C GLN A 125 13.86 -9.28 -22.92
N PHE A 126 13.10 -8.97 -23.98
CA PHE A 126 11.69 -8.56 -23.96
C PHE A 126 10.73 -9.47 -23.15
N VAL A 127 11.08 -10.73 -22.97
CA VAL A 127 10.25 -11.74 -22.28
C VAL A 127 9.91 -11.30 -20.85
N SER A 128 10.88 -10.88 -20.03
CA SER A 128 10.63 -10.56 -18.61
C SER A 128 9.67 -9.39 -18.39
N MET A 129 9.66 -8.41 -19.30
CA MET A 129 8.80 -7.22 -19.14
C MET A 129 7.40 -7.42 -19.72
N GLN A 130 7.20 -8.35 -20.66
CA GLN A 130 5.87 -8.84 -21.01
C GLN A 130 5.32 -9.76 -19.91
N ASP A 131 6.14 -10.66 -19.38
CA ASP A 131 5.83 -11.48 -18.21
C ASP A 131 5.45 -10.62 -17.00
N MET A 132 6.10 -9.47 -16.77
CA MET A 132 5.71 -8.56 -15.69
C MET A 132 4.31 -7.97 -15.91
N ASP A 133 3.99 -7.47 -17.11
CA ASP A 133 2.67 -6.92 -17.43
C ASP A 133 1.58 -7.98 -17.20
N GLU A 134 1.79 -9.20 -17.74
CA GLU A 134 0.83 -10.29 -17.64
C GLU A 134 0.74 -10.89 -16.22
N THR A 135 1.87 -11.19 -15.58
CA THR A 135 1.93 -11.83 -14.24
C THR A 135 1.50 -10.89 -13.13
N CYS A 136 1.70 -9.57 -13.28
CA CYS A 136 1.35 -8.57 -12.27
C CYS A 136 -0.03 -7.97 -12.47
N GLU A 137 -0.42 -7.59 -13.69
CA GLU A 137 -1.76 -7.04 -13.92
C GLU A 137 -2.81 -8.16 -14.05
N LEU A 138 -2.65 -9.10 -15.00
CA LEU A 138 -3.73 -10.00 -15.43
C LEU A 138 -3.78 -11.37 -14.71
N GLY A 139 -2.62 -11.90 -14.35
CA GLY A 139 -2.38 -13.26 -13.87
C GLY A 139 -2.07 -14.23 -15.01
N SER A 140 -1.02 -15.05 -14.86
CA SER A 140 -0.63 -16.03 -15.87
C SER A 140 -1.40 -17.33 -15.67
N LYS A 141 -2.12 -17.76 -16.72
CA LYS A 141 -2.84 -19.04 -16.72
C LYS A 141 -1.90 -20.23 -16.50
N ASP A 142 -0.74 -20.20 -17.13
CA ASP A 142 0.23 -21.31 -17.14
C ASP A 142 0.91 -21.45 -15.77
N LYS A 143 1.23 -20.32 -15.12
CA LYS A 143 1.72 -20.28 -13.73
C LYS A 143 0.60 -20.44 -12.69
N LYS A 144 -0.67 -20.57 -13.12
CA LYS A 144 -1.90 -20.57 -12.30
C LYS A 144 -2.07 -19.35 -11.37
N THR A 145 -1.39 -18.24 -11.66
CA THR A 145 -1.46 -17.03 -10.82
C THR A 145 -2.67 -16.17 -11.14
N ARG A 146 -3.21 -15.51 -10.11
CA ARG A 146 -4.09 -14.34 -10.31
C ARG A 146 -3.21 -13.10 -10.42
N GLY A 147 -3.69 -12.10 -11.16
CA GLY A 147 -3.04 -10.80 -11.26
C GLY A 147 -3.65 -9.82 -10.28
N VAL A 148 -2.84 -8.86 -9.82
CA VAL A 148 -3.21 -7.85 -8.83
C VAL A 148 -4.48 -7.11 -9.25
N ARG A 149 -4.66 -6.85 -10.56
CA ARG A 149 -5.81 -6.13 -11.10
C ARG A 149 -7.14 -6.75 -10.71
N ARG A 150 -7.25 -8.09 -10.71
CA ARG A 150 -8.51 -8.79 -10.38
C ARG A 150 -8.92 -8.58 -8.93
N TRP A 151 -7.96 -8.59 -8.01
CA TRP A 151 -8.20 -8.30 -6.60
C TRP A 151 -8.56 -6.82 -6.40
N LEU A 152 -7.88 -5.91 -7.11
CA LEU A 152 -8.20 -4.48 -7.06
C LEU A 152 -9.54 -4.13 -7.68
N ASP A 153 -9.98 -4.81 -8.75
CA ASP A 153 -11.31 -4.60 -9.33
C ASP A 153 -12.41 -5.08 -8.37
N ALA A 154 -12.21 -6.21 -7.67
CA ALA A 154 -13.11 -6.67 -6.61
C ALA A 154 -13.17 -5.68 -5.43
N LEU A 155 -12.01 -5.31 -4.86
CA LEU A 155 -11.91 -4.32 -3.78
C LEU A 155 -12.52 -2.96 -4.17
N THR A 156 -12.24 -2.47 -5.38
CA THR A 156 -12.75 -1.18 -5.90
C THR A 156 -14.27 -1.22 -6.09
N LYS A 157 -14.83 -2.36 -6.50
CA LYS A 157 -16.26 -2.53 -6.76
C LYS A 157 -17.08 -2.72 -5.47
N GLU A 158 -16.56 -3.49 -4.52
CA GLU A 158 -17.36 -4.05 -3.40
C GLU A 158 -16.95 -3.51 -2.02
N HIS A 159 -15.78 -2.85 -1.92
CA HIS A 159 -15.19 -2.35 -0.66
C HIS A 159 -14.71 -0.89 -0.68
N LEU A 160 -14.67 -0.22 -1.84
CA LEU A 160 -14.30 1.20 -1.96
C LEU A 160 -15.33 2.14 -1.29
N SER A 161 -14.80 3.05 -0.47
CA SER A 161 -15.47 3.94 0.48
C SER A 161 -16.17 3.24 1.65
N ARG A 162 -15.81 1.99 1.95
CA ARG A 162 -16.42 1.21 3.05
C ARG A 162 -15.51 1.07 4.28
N ASN A 163 -14.21 1.39 4.16
CA ASN A 163 -13.32 1.63 5.29
C ASN A 163 -12.06 2.39 4.85
N ALA A 164 -11.62 3.37 5.66
CA ALA A 164 -10.52 4.28 5.32
C ALA A 164 -9.17 3.58 5.09
N THR A 165 -8.90 2.53 5.85
CA THR A 165 -7.65 1.75 5.75
C THR A 165 -7.64 0.92 4.45
N VAL A 166 -8.80 0.40 4.06
CA VAL A 166 -9.00 -0.35 2.81
C VAL A 166 -8.90 0.59 1.61
N ASP A 167 -9.52 1.77 1.66
CA ASP A 167 -9.40 2.81 0.63
C ASP A 167 -7.93 3.19 0.39
N ARG A 168 -7.16 3.38 1.47
CA ARG A 168 -5.72 3.67 1.40
C ARG A 168 -4.93 2.55 0.73
N PHE A 169 -5.21 1.28 1.08
CA PHE A 169 -4.56 0.14 0.42
C PHE A 169 -4.89 0.12 -1.08
N VAL A 170 -6.16 0.24 -1.45
CA VAL A 170 -6.62 0.20 -2.85
C VAL A 170 -5.96 1.30 -3.68
N ILE A 171 -5.95 2.55 -3.19
CA ILE A 171 -5.34 3.69 -3.91
C ILE A 171 -3.83 3.49 -4.12
N LEU A 172 -3.09 3.06 -3.09
CA LEU A 172 -1.64 2.81 -3.21
C LEU A 172 -1.34 1.62 -4.14
N ALA A 173 -2.15 0.57 -4.10
CA ALA A 173 -1.99 -0.58 -4.95
C ALA A 173 -2.30 -0.25 -6.42
N MET A 174 -3.34 0.56 -6.68
CA MET A 174 -3.65 1.04 -8.02
C MET A 174 -2.50 1.90 -8.57
N GLU A 175 -1.93 2.83 -7.79
CA GLU A 175 -0.82 3.65 -8.27
C GLU A 175 0.44 2.82 -8.57
N GLN A 176 0.69 1.78 -7.77
CA GLN A 176 1.81 0.87 -8.02
C GLN A 176 1.57 0.00 -9.27
N VAL A 177 0.35 -0.52 -9.54
CA VAL A 177 0.03 -1.22 -10.81
C VAL A 177 0.16 -0.29 -12.02
N GLU A 178 -0.36 0.94 -11.92
CA GLU A 178 -0.25 1.93 -13.00
C GLU A 178 1.21 2.29 -13.27
N THR A 179 2.03 2.43 -12.23
CA THR A 179 3.46 2.74 -12.38
C THR A 179 4.28 1.53 -12.86
N TYR A 180 3.90 0.29 -12.51
CA TYR A 180 4.45 -0.92 -13.13
C TYR A 180 4.20 -0.95 -14.63
N HIS A 181 3.00 -0.57 -15.08
CA HIS A 181 2.68 -0.56 -16.50
C HIS A 181 3.52 0.48 -17.27
N VAL A 182 3.70 1.69 -16.72
CA VAL A 182 4.63 2.70 -17.26
C VAL A 182 6.06 2.16 -17.34
N PHE A 183 6.54 1.50 -16.26
CA PHE A 183 7.87 0.91 -16.20
C PHE A 183 8.05 -0.21 -17.25
N SER A 184 7.05 -1.11 -17.39
CA SER A 184 7.01 -2.14 -18.43
C SER A 184 7.11 -1.53 -19.84
N TYR A 185 6.28 -0.52 -20.11
CA TYR A 185 6.22 0.11 -21.41
C TYR A 185 7.52 0.82 -21.78
N MET A 186 8.09 1.62 -20.87
CA MET A 186 9.31 2.36 -21.15
C MET A 186 10.52 1.44 -21.28
N THR A 187 10.66 0.41 -20.45
CA THR A 187 11.76 -0.56 -20.59
C THR A 187 11.70 -1.31 -21.93
N LYS A 188 10.50 -1.71 -22.40
CA LYS A 188 10.26 -2.24 -23.76
C LYS A 188 10.61 -1.26 -24.91
N LYS A 189 10.84 0.04 -24.63
CA LYS A 189 11.21 1.08 -25.62
C LYS A 189 12.69 1.51 -25.56
N ILE A 190 13.52 0.93 -24.67
CA ILE A 190 14.95 1.26 -24.57
C ILE A 190 15.66 0.85 -25.88
N GLY A 191 15.87 1.84 -26.75
CA GLY A 191 16.35 1.63 -28.13
C GLY A 191 15.55 2.38 -29.20
N ALA A 192 14.46 3.07 -28.85
CA ALA A 192 13.87 4.14 -29.64
C ALA A 192 14.86 5.31 -29.86
N PRO A 193 14.59 6.27 -30.77
CA PRO A 193 15.46 7.44 -30.99
C PRO A 193 15.72 8.25 -29.70
N ASP A 194 14.67 8.53 -28.94
CA ASP A 194 14.71 9.36 -27.73
C ASP A 194 15.10 8.55 -26.46
N ILE A 195 16.16 7.75 -26.56
CA ILE A 195 16.55 6.78 -25.52
C ILE A 195 16.73 7.42 -24.13
N ASP A 196 17.28 8.63 -24.07
CA ASP A 196 17.44 9.44 -22.86
C ASP A 196 16.12 9.71 -22.14
N VAL A 197 15.07 10.01 -22.90
CA VAL A 197 13.74 10.32 -22.37
C VAL A 197 13.11 9.05 -21.81
N VAL A 198 13.22 7.94 -22.55
CA VAL A 198 12.72 6.62 -22.14
C VAL A 198 13.36 6.14 -20.85
N VAL A 199 14.70 6.24 -20.74
CA VAL A 199 15.44 5.85 -19.52
C VAL A 199 15.01 6.69 -18.32
N LYS A 200 14.97 8.03 -18.45
CA LYS A 200 14.60 8.94 -17.35
C LYS A 200 13.17 8.71 -16.83
N ILE A 201 12.22 8.30 -17.68
CA ILE A 201 10.86 7.93 -17.23
C ILE A 201 10.88 6.58 -16.50
N ALA A 202 11.61 5.61 -17.03
CA ALA A 202 11.70 4.27 -16.44
C ALA A 202 12.39 4.33 -15.06
N GLU A 203 13.45 5.12 -14.90
CA GLU A 203 14.11 5.42 -13.61
C GLU A 203 13.14 6.06 -12.61
N LYS A 204 12.43 7.14 -13.01
CA LYS A 204 11.38 7.78 -12.20
C LYS A 204 10.30 6.78 -11.78
N SER A 205 9.95 5.84 -12.65
CA SER A 205 8.92 4.82 -12.40
C SER A 205 9.41 3.76 -11.42
N GLN A 206 10.64 3.25 -11.57
CA GLN A 206 11.25 2.35 -10.59
C GLN A 206 11.34 3.02 -9.21
N ALA A 207 11.81 4.26 -9.15
CA ALA A 207 11.89 5.05 -7.92
C ALA A 207 10.52 5.19 -7.24
N ARG A 208 9.46 5.54 -7.99
CA ARG A 208 8.10 5.67 -7.43
C ARG A 208 7.52 4.34 -6.97
N ILE A 209 7.79 3.21 -7.64
CA ILE A 209 7.36 1.88 -7.15
C ILE A 209 8.04 1.55 -5.82
N LEU A 210 9.35 1.83 -5.69
CA LEU A 210 10.10 1.61 -4.46
C LEU A 210 9.67 2.56 -3.32
N GLU A 211 9.23 3.77 -3.65
CA GLU A 211 8.65 4.75 -2.70
C GLU A 211 7.26 4.31 -2.20
N ILE A 212 6.39 3.81 -3.08
CA ILE A 212 5.04 3.33 -2.71
C ILE A 212 5.12 2.03 -1.91
N ALA A 213 6.04 1.12 -2.23
CA ALA A 213 6.13 -0.21 -1.64
C ALA A 213 6.00 -0.25 -0.09
N PRO A 214 6.80 0.49 0.71
CA PRO A 214 6.66 0.48 2.17
C PRO A 214 5.37 1.14 2.67
N LEU A 215 4.73 2.02 1.89
CA LEU A 215 3.43 2.61 2.23
C LEU A 215 2.30 1.59 1.98
N LEU A 216 2.39 0.83 0.89
CA LEU A 216 1.44 -0.23 0.55
C LEU A 216 1.53 -1.40 1.53
N ASP A 217 2.74 -1.85 1.84
CA ASP A 217 2.98 -2.95 2.79
C ASP A 217 2.48 -2.57 4.20
N ARG A 218 2.63 -1.29 4.59
CA ARG A 218 2.04 -0.77 5.81
C ARG A 218 0.51 -0.72 5.75
N ALA A 219 -0.08 -0.26 4.66
CA ALA A 219 -1.54 -0.24 4.51
C ALA A 219 -2.15 -1.67 4.55
N ALA A 220 -1.46 -2.68 4.00
CA ALA A 220 -1.85 -4.08 4.11
C ALA A 220 -1.80 -4.58 5.57
N ALA A 221 -0.74 -4.23 6.32
CA ALA A 221 -0.64 -4.54 7.74
C ALA A 221 -1.72 -3.82 8.58
N ASP A 222 -2.01 -2.55 8.27
CA ASP A 222 -3.08 -1.78 8.91
C ASP A 222 -4.47 -2.44 8.64
N VAL A 223 -4.71 -3.01 7.45
CA VAL A 223 -5.93 -3.81 7.16
C VAL A 223 -5.96 -5.13 7.94
N ALA A 224 -4.84 -5.83 8.07
CA ALA A 224 -4.77 -7.08 8.84
C ALA A 224 -5.15 -6.88 10.33
N LEU A 225 -4.90 -5.68 10.86
CA LEU A 225 -5.21 -5.27 12.24
C LEU A 225 -6.67 -4.80 12.47
N LEU A 226 -7.52 -4.75 11.44
CA LEU A 226 -8.96 -4.45 11.64
C LEU A 226 -9.63 -5.50 12.54
N SER A 227 -10.66 -5.13 13.29
CA SER A 227 -11.44 -6.10 14.09
C SER A 227 -12.27 -7.01 13.17
N ASP A 228 -12.33 -8.31 13.47
CA ASP A 228 -13.08 -9.27 12.64
C ASP A 228 -14.60 -9.02 12.68
N GLY A 229 -15.10 -8.38 13.74
CA GLY A 229 -16.48 -7.92 13.87
C GLY A 229 -16.74 -6.50 13.34
N LEU A 230 -15.74 -5.84 12.73
CA LEU A 230 -15.87 -4.48 12.20
C LEU A 230 -16.96 -4.43 11.11
N GLN A 231 -17.95 -3.56 11.33
CA GLN A 231 -18.93 -3.21 10.32
C GLN A 231 -18.35 -2.13 9.39
N PRO A 232 -18.69 -2.14 8.09
CA PRO A 232 -18.24 -1.13 7.15
C PRO A 232 -18.86 0.25 7.45
N ASP A 233 -18.18 1.30 7.02
CA ASP A 233 -18.58 2.70 7.20
C ASP A 233 -19.95 3.03 6.55
N ASP A 234 -20.40 2.20 5.60
CA ASP A 234 -21.67 2.33 4.89
C ASP A 234 -22.84 1.53 5.49
N ASP A 235 -22.62 0.80 6.58
CA ASP A 235 -23.68 0.07 7.27
C ASP A 235 -24.73 1.02 7.88
N ALA A 236 -26.00 0.61 7.80
CA ALA A 236 -27.13 1.40 8.29
C ALA A 236 -27.09 1.62 9.82
N GLY A 237 -26.53 0.67 10.57
CA GLY A 237 -26.25 0.81 12.00
C GLY A 237 -25.11 1.78 12.26
N VAL A 238 -23.99 1.67 11.55
CA VAL A 238 -22.83 2.58 11.67
C VAL A 238 -23.19 4.03 11.33
N ILE A 239 -23.89 4.27 10.23
CA ILE A 239 -24.36 5.61 9.83
C ILE A 239 -25.38 6.19 10.83
N SER A 240 -26.10 5.34 11.57
CA SER A 240 -27.12 5.76 12.54
C SER A 240 -26.64 5.77 14.00
N ALA A 241 -25.41 5.31 14.27
CA ALA A 241 -24.87 5.23 15.61
C ALA A 241 -24.59 6.64 16.18
N PRO A 242 -24.99 6.92 17.43
CA PRO A 242 -24.72 8.21 18.06
C PRO A 242 -23.20 8.39 18.26
N VAL A 243 -22.70 9.55 17.83
CA VAL A 243 -21.27 9.90 17.87
C VAL A 243 -21.10 11.31 18.42
N ALA A 244 -20.06 11.55 19.22
CA ALA A 244 -19.71 12.91 19.66
C ALA A 244 -19.11 13.71 18.49
N VAL A 245 -19.33 15.03 18.46
CA VAL A 245 -18.85 15.91 17.36
C VAL A 245 -17.34 15.76 17.13
N GLU A 246 -16.54 15.74 18.18
CA GLU A 246 -15.08 15.62 18.07
C GLU A 246 -14.64 14.22 17.62
N ALA A 247 -15.36 13.16 18.02
CA ALA A 247 -15.11 11.80 17.53
C ALA A 247 -15.51 11.63 16.05
N LEU A 248 -16.51 12.36 15.56
CA LEU A 248 -16.83 12.43 14.14
C LEU A 248 -15.76 13.21 13.36
N LYS A 249 -15.26 14.32 13.92
CA LYS A 249 -14.14 15.08 13.34
C LYS A 249 -12.87 14.23 13.23
N GLU A 250 -12.54 13.45 14.26
CA GLU A 250 -11.43 12.48 14.22
C GLU A 250 -11.66 11.40 13.14
N GLN A 251 -12.87 10.84 13.05
CA GLN A 251 -13.22 9.85 12.01
C GLN A 251 -13.12 10.42 10.59
N ILE A 252 -13.52 11.67 10.37
CA ILE A 252 -13.38 12.36 9.07
C ILE A 252 -11.90 12.70 8.78
N VAL A 253 -11.10 13.06 9.78
CA VAL A 253 -9.63 13.19 9.61
C VAL A 253 -9.01 11.86 9.20
N GLY A 254 -9.33 10.76 9.88
CA GLY A 254 -8.87 9.42 9.51
C GLY A 254 -9.34 8.97 8.12
N GLY A 255 -10.58 9.28 7.76
CA GLY A 255 -11.20 8.90 6.49
C GLY A 255 -10.68 9.63 5.25
N TYR A 256 -10.27 10.89 5.40
CA TYR A 256 -10.01 11.77 4.25
C TYR A 256 -8.56 12.24 4.13
N ALA A 257 -7.77 12.28 5.23
CA ALA A 257 -6.46 12.93 5.21
C ALA A 257 -5.48 12.34 4.18
N SER A 258 -5.41 11.01 4.06
CA SER A 258 -4.55 10.33 3.08
C SER A 258 -4.83 10.77 1.64
N ILE A 259 -6.10 10.94 1.29
CA ILE A 259 -6.57 11.30 -0.05
C ILE A 259 -6.42 12.80 -0.28
N VAL A 260 -6.89 13.62 0.68
CA VAL A 260 -6.87 15.08 0.59
C VAL A 260 -5.45 15.64 0.53
N VAL A 261 -4.49 15.02 1.22
CA VAL A 261 -3.08 15.44 1.22
C VAL A 261 -2.40 15.14 -0.10
N ASP A 262 -2.61 13.96 -0.67
CA ASP A 262 -1.99 13.59 -1.94
C ASP A 262 -2.76 14.12 -3.17
N LEU A 263 -4.01 14.59 -3.04
CA LEU A 263 -4.90 14.90 -4.17
C LEU A 263 -4.26 15.71 -5.32
N ALA A 264 -3.59 16.82 -4.99
CA ALA A 264 -2.93 17.65 -6.02
C ALA A 264 -1.62 17.03 -6.52
N SER A 265 -0.90 16.29 -5.68
CA SER A 265 0.34 15.61 -6.06
C SER A 265 0.07 14.37 -6.92
N GLY A 266 -1.00 13.62 -6.68
CA GLY A 266 -1.49 12.54 -7.54
C GLY A 266 -1.98 13.06 -8.88
N TYR A 267 -2.66 14.21 -8.89
CA TYR A 267 -3.00 14.92 -10.13
C TYR A 267 -1.75 15.35 -10.90
N GLU A 268 -0.73 15.91 -10.23
CA GLU A 268 0.55 16.30 -10.84
C GLU A 268 1.30 15.09 -11.40
N ARG A 269 1.40 13.99 -10.66
CA ARG A 269 2.00 12.72 -11.12
C ARG A 269 1.25 12.10 -12.32
N MET A 270 -0.05 12.37 -12.46
CA MET A 270 -0.85 11.98 -13.63
C MET A 270 -0.58 12.89 -14.82
N ALA A 271 -0.60 14.21 -14.62
CA ALA A 271 -0.28 15.21 -15.65
C ALA A 271 1.12 14.99 -16.25
N ASP A 272 2.13 14.77 -15.39
CA ASP A 272 3.53 14.48 -15.76
C ASP A 272 3.71 13.18 -16.57
N LYS A 273 2.72 12.27 -16.56
CA LYS A 273 2.73 11.00 -17.32
C LYS A 273 1.78 11.00 -18.53
N SER A 274 0.83 11.94 -18.59
CA SER A 274 -0.29 11.99 -19.54
C SER A 274 0.08 12.04 -21.03
N TRP A 275 1.32 12.38 -21.37
CA TRP A 275 1.81 12.55 -22.74
C TRP A 275 2.42 11.25 -23.33
N GLN A 276 2.35 10.14 -22.60
CA GLN A 276 3.05 8.89 -22.86
C GLN A 276 2.26 7.90 -23.74
N ILE A 277 1.62 8.43 -24.79
CA ILE A 277 0.89 7.72 -25.88
C ILE A 277 -0.55 7.31 -25.52
N TYR A 278 -1.40 7.15 -26.55
CA TYR A 278 -2.86 7.07 -26.55
C TYR A 278 -3.53 6.18 -25.47
N ASP A 279 -2.92 5.09 -25.03
CA ASP A 279 -3.49 4.17 -24.01
C ASP A 279 -3.07 4.51 -22.56
N MET A 280 -2.28 5.56 -22.34
CA MET A 280 -2.04 6.13 -21.02
C MET A 280 -2.60 7.56 -20.98
N PRO A 281 -3.77 7.73 -20.35
CA PRO A 281 -3.75 7.65 -18.89
C PRO A 281 -4.65 6.55 -18.30
N LYS A 282 -4.04 5.61 -17.58
CA LYS A 282 -4.76 4.89 -16.52
C LYS A 282 -5.06 5.91 -15.41
N LEU A 283 -6.27 6.48 -15.47
CA LEU A 283 -6.81 7.42 -14.48
C LEU A 283 -7.40 6.69 -13.25
N ALA A 284 -7.15 5.38 -13.08
CA ALA A 284 -7.95 4.57 -12.18
C ALA A 284 -7.67 4.92 -10.71
N THR A 285 -6.40 5.14 -10.32
CA THR A 285 -6.04 5.67 -8.99
C THR A 285 -6.75 6.99 -8.70
N LEU A 286 -6.67 7.95 -9.62
CA LEU A 286 -7.17 9.31 -9.41
C LEU A 286 -8.72 9.38 -9.46
N ARG A 287 -9.36 8.53 -10.27
CA ARG A 287 -10.81 8.29 -10.24
C ARG A 287 -11.24 7.60 -8.94
N ALA A 288 -10.46 6.66 -8.41
CA ALA A 288 -10.73 6.04 -7.11
C ALA A 288 -10.62 7.05 -5.96
N MET A 289 -9.62 7.95 -5.98
CA MET A 289 -9.51 9.07 -5.03
C MET A 289 -10.76 9.96 -5.03
N ILE A 290 -11.26 10.34 -6.22
CA ILE A 290 -12.53 11.10 -6.34
C ILE A 290 -13.72 10.28 -5.83
N ALA A 291 -13.82 9.00 -6.23
CA ALA A 291 -14.95 8.15 -5.86
C ALA A 291 -15.03 7.89 -4.35
N VAL A 292 -13.90 7.77 -3.65
CA VAL A 292 -13.88 7.72 -2.18
C VAL A 292 -14.28 9.08 -1.60
N LEU A 293 -13.70 10.19 -2.10
CA LEU A 293 -14.00 11.54 -1.62
C LEU A 293 -15.50 11.89 -1.73
N ASP A 294 -16.14 11.54 -2.86
CA ASP A 294 -17.57 11.75 -3.11
C ASP A 294 -18.45 10.83 -2.25
N LYS A 295 -18.25 9.50 -2.33
CA LYS A 295 -19.07 8.55 -1.56
C LYS A 295 -18.97 8.76 -0.05
N ARG A 296 -17.77 9.06 0.49
CA ARG A 296 -17.60 9.41 1.92
C ARG A 296 -18.35 10.67 2.26
N ALA A 297 -18.22 11.73 1.44
CA ALA A 297 -18.95 12.96 1.67
C ALA A 297 -20.48 12.77 1.54
N GLN A 298 -20.97 11.74 0.85
CA GLN A 298 -22.39 11.36 0.87
C GLN A 298 -22.78 10.63 2.16
N GLN A 299 -22.00 9.63 2.59
CA GLN A 299 -22.20 8.90 3.86
C GLN A 299 -22.19 9.85 5.07
N ASP A 300 -21.17 10.70 5.18
CA ASP A 300 -21.01 11.61 6.31
C ASP A 300 -22.06 12.72 6.31
N ARG A 301 -22.56 13.18 5.15
CA ARG A 301 -23.74 14.07 5.08
C ARG A 301 -24.99 13.40 5.67
N VAL A 302 -25.26 12.14 5.35
CA VAL A 302 -26.41 11.40 5.90
C VAL A 302 -26.26 11.21 7.41
N ARG A 303 -25.04 10.98 7.89
CA ARG A 303 -24.73 10.87 9.33
C ARG A 303 -24.90 12.21 10.06
N VAL A 304 -24.28 13.28 9.57
CA VAL A 304 -24.42 14.66 10.07
C VAL A 304 -25.89 15.11 10.06
N GLY A 305 -26.65 14.79 9.02
CA GLY A 305 -28.09 15.10 8.91
C GLY A 305 -28.99 14.37 9.91
N LYS A 306 -28.50 13.30 10.57
CA LYS A 306 -29.20 12.63 11.69
C LYS A 306 -28.83 13.19 13.06
N MET A 307 -27.82 14.07 13.15
CA MET A 307 -27.31 14.59 14.42
C MET A 307 -27.98 15.93 14.77
N ASN A 308 -28.40 16.07 16.03
CA ASN A 308 -28.88 17.36 16.57
C ASN A 308 -27.69 18.29 16.87
N LEU A 309 -27.18 18.95 15.83
CA LEU A 309 -26.00 19.82 15.90
C LEU A 309 -26.37 21.29 16.10
N ASP A 310 -25.47 22.03 16.75
CA ASP A 310 -25.49 23.50 16.72
C ASP A 310 -25.35 24.01 15.26
N PRO A 311 -26.09 25.07 14.85
CA PRO A 311 -26.05 25.57 13.48
C PRO A 311 -24.65 25.95 12.96
N LYS A 312 -23.74 26.39 13.82
CA LYS A 312 -22.35 26.72 13.46
C LYS A 312 -21.55 25.46 13.14
N VAL A 313 -21.75 24.38 13.89
CA VAL A 313 -21.11 23.07 13.67
C VAL A 313 -21.68 22.39 12.42
N LEU A 314 -23.00 22.48 12.21
CA LEU A 314 -23.63 22.01 10.97
C LEU A 314 -23.10 22.75 9.73
N LEU A 315 -22.90 24.08 9.83
CA LEU A 315 -22.28 24.87 8.77
C LEU A 315 -20.81 24.51 8.55
N GLU A 316 -20.07 24.16 9.61
CA GLU A 316 -18.68 23.70 9.55
C GLU A 316 -18.55 22.43 8.68
N PHE A 317 -19.35 21.39 8.98
CA PHE A 317 -19.39 20.16 8.20
C PHE A 317 -19.89 20.38 6.76
N ASN A 318 -20.98 21.13 6.56
CA ASN A 318 -21.50 21.41 5.23
C ASN A 318 -20.50 22.17 4.34
N THR A 319 -19.69 23.06 4.93
CA THR A 319 -18.61 23.77 4.22
C THR A 319 -17.50 22.80 3.79
N PHE A 320 -17.14 21.83 4.64
CA PHE A 320 -16.18 20.78 4.30
C PHE A 320 -16.69 19.88 3.17
N PHE A 321 -17.94 19.39 3.24
CA PHE A 321 -18.50 18.54 2.18
C PHE A 321 -18.66 19.28 0.85
N ALA A 322 -19.03 20.56 0.86
CA ALA A 322 -19.06 21.39 -0.35
C ALA A 322 -17.66 21.57 -0.97
N ALA A 323 -16.60 21.62 -0.14
CA ALA A 323 -15.23 21.61 -0.62
C ALA A 323 -14.80 20.23 -1.18
N CYS A 324 -15.35 19.12 -0.68
CA CYS A 324 -15.13 17.78 -1.23
C CYS A 324 -15.67 17.70 -2.67
N ASP A 325 -16.90 18.17 -2.88
CA ASP A 325 -17.51 18.25 -4.22
C ASP A 325 -16.68 19.12 -5.16
N ALA A 326 -16.24 20.30 -4.69
CA ALA A 326 -15.48 21.24 -5.49
C ALA A 326 -14.12 20.65 -5.90
N ALA A 327 -13.40 20.00 -4.98
CA ALA A 327 -12.14 19.34 -5.27
C ALA A 327 -12.33 18.15 -6.22
N GLY A 328 -13.31 17.28 -5.99
CA GLY A 328 -13.63 16.17 -6.88
C GLY A 328 -13.95 16.63 -8.30
N LYS A 329 -14.79 17.66 -8.45
CA LYS A 329 -15.15 18.28 -9.74
C LYS A 329 -13.94 18.92 -10.43
N GLN A 330 -13.04 19.58 -9.69
CA GLN A 330 -11.85 20.22 -10.24
C GLN A 330 -10.77 19.22 -10.71
N VAL A 331 -10.66 18.08 -10.05
CA VAL A 331 -9.80 16.97 -10.50
C VAL A 331 -10.43 16.32 -11.75
N ALA A 332 -11.74 16.05 -11.74
CA ALA A 332 -12.47 15.47 -12.87
C ALA A 332 -12.46 16.36 -14.12
N SER A 333 -12.57 17.68 -13.99
CA SER A 333 -12.49 18.60 -15.14
C SER A 333 -11.14 18.61 -15.85
N GLY A 334 -10.08 18.11 -15.19
CA GLY A 334 -8.78 17.87 -15.81
C GLY A 334 -8.76 16.65 -16.74
N PHE A 335 -9.63 15.66 -16.52
CA PHE A 335 -9.65 14.42 -17.31
C PHE A 335 -10.01 14.69 -18.77
N ASP A 336 -10.95 15.61 -19.03
CA ASP A 336 -11.36 16.05 -20.37
C ASP A 336 -10.18 16.46 -21.26
N MET A 337 -9.16 17.12 -20.69
CA MET A 337 -7.95 17.54 -21.41
C MET A 337 -7.07 16.36 -21.84
N TYR A 338 -7.14 15.23 -21.13
CA TYR A 338 -6.33 14.04 -21.36
C TYR A 338 -7.07 12.91 -22.07
N GLU A 339 -8.40 12.89 -21.99
CA GLU A 339 -9.28 11.96 -22.69
C GLU A 339 -9.66 12.48 -24.09
N LYS A 340 -9.83 13.80 -24.28
CA LYS A 340 -10.46 14.37 -25.50
C LYS A 340 -9.52 15.14 -26.43
N LYS A 341 -8.37 15.61 -25.97
CA LYS A 341 -7.40 16.35 -26.82
C LYS A 341 -6.24 15.47 -27.29
N PRO A 342 -5.77 15.61 -28.54
CA PRO A 342 -4.52 14.99 -28.98
C PRO A 342 -3.33 15.55 -28.18
N LYS A 343 -2.20 14.84 -28.17
CA LYS A 343 -1.03 15.19 -27.35
C LYS A 343 -0.46 16.56 -27.71
N GLU A 344 -0.52 16.90 -28.99
CA GLU A 344 0.04 18.08 -29.63
C GLU A 344 -0.69 19.37 -29.24
N GLU A 345 -1.93 19.26 -28.73
CA GLU A 345 -2.74 20.35 -28.18
C GLU A 345 -2.63 20.49 -26.65
N ARG A 346 -1.86 19.63 -25.97
CA ARG A 346 -1.70 19.65 -24.52
C ARG A 346 -0.56 20.63 -24.16
N PRO A 347 -0.79 21.60 -23.25
CA PRO A 347 0.26 22.52 -22.84
C PRO A 347 1.33 21.78 -22.02
N GLU A 348 2.59 22.21 -22.12
CA GLU A 348 3.75 21.67 -21.38
C GLU A 348 3.53 21.68 -19.85
N ARG A 349 2.71 22.62 -19.36
CA ARG A 349 2.25 22.66 -17.97
C ARG A 349 0.74 22.63 -17.94
N ASP A 350 0.21 21.70 -17.15
CA ASP A 350 -1.22 21.58 -16.89
C ASP A 350 -1.79 22.87 -16.23
N PRO A 351 -2.77 23.57 -16.85
CA PRO A 351 -3.36 24.79 -16.30
C PRO A 351 -4.35 24.52 -15.15
N ASN A 352 -4.93 23.32 -15.10
CA ASN A 352 -5.89 22.87 -14.09
C ASN A 352 -5.22 22.50 -12.76
N LEU A 353 -3.95 22.08 -12.75
CA LEU A 353 -3.16 21.79 -11.54
C LEU A 353 -3.19 22.95 -10.52
N LYS A 354 -3.15 24.21 -10.98
CA LYS A 354 -3.29 25.38 -10.11
C LYS A 354 -4.67 25.45 -9.45
N ALA A 355 -5.72 25.09 -10.17
CA ALA A 355 -7.09 25.06 -9.66
C ALA A 355 -7.31 23.86 -8.71
N VAL A 356 -6.75 22.68 -9.02
CA VAL A 356 -6.76 21.51 -8.11
C VAL A 356 -6.09 21.85 -6.78
N ARG A 357 -4.90 22.46 -6.79
CA ARG A 357 -4.23 22.96 -5.57
C ARG A 357 -5.06 24.00 -4.82
N ALA A 358 -5.82 24.86 -5.52
CA ALA A 358 -6.73 25.82 -4.90
C ALA A 358 -7.94 25.14 -4.24
N ALA A 359 -8.53 24.12 -4.87
CA ALA A 359 -9.67 23.37 -4.34
C ALA A 359 -9.30 22.39 -3.20
N GLN A 360 -8.06 21.90 -3.19
CA GLN A 360 -7.49 21.11 -2.10
C GLN A 360 -7.32 21.93 -0.79
N LYS A 361 -7.02 23.23 -0.90
CA LYS A 361 -6.63 24.08 0.24
C LYS A 361 -7.71 24.25 1.32
N PRO A 362 -9.01 24.45 1.02
CA PRO A 362 -10.07 24.45 2.02
C PRO A 362 -10.18 23.14 2.80
N LEU A 363 -10.02 22.00 2.12
CA LEU A 363 -10.07 20.67 2.76
C LEU A 363 -8.92 20.48 3.74
N LEU A 364 -7.68 20.76 3.31
CA LEU A 364 -6.51 20.73 4.19
C LEU A 364 -6.69 21.64 5.42
N LYS A 365 -7.21 22.86 5.23
CA LYS A 365 -7.48 23.79 6.34
C LYS A 365 -8.49 23.21 7.34
N ALA A 366 -9.57 22.58 6.86
CA ALA A 366 -10.57 21.96 7.72
C ALA A 366 -10.00 20.76 8.49
N LEU A 367 -9.32 19.84 7.81
CA LEU A 367 -8.72 18.67 8.45
C LEU A 367 -7.68 19.08 9.51
N THR A 368 -6.83 20.08 9.25
CA THR A 368 -5.87 20.57 10.24
C THR A 368 -6.56 21.28 11.42
N ALA A 369 -7.68 21.99 11.20
CA ALA A 369 -8.50 22.52 12.29
C ALA A 369 -9.16 21.42 13.14
N TRP A 370 -9.30 20.21 12.59
CA TRP A 370 -9.82 19.00 13.25
C TRP A 370 -8.72 18.06 13.77
N GLY A 371 -7.48 18.54 13.86
CA GLY A 371 -6.36 17.80 14.47
C GLY A 371 -5.44 17.05 13.50
N TYR A 372 -5.63 17.19 12.18
CA TYR A 372 -4.67 16.63 11.21
C TYR A 372 -3.30 17.36 11.30
N ALA A 373 -2.36 16.72 12.00
CA ALA A 373 -1.03 17.24 12.27
C ALA A 373 -0.08 17.27 11.04
N GLY A 374 -0.39 16.54 9.97
CA GLY A 374 0.51 16.36 8.82
C GLY A 374 0.50 17.49 7.79
N ALA A 375 0.43 18.74 8.24
CA ALA A 375 0.47 19.95 7.43
C ALA A 375 1.46 21.02 7.97
N ALA A 376 2.46 20.57 8.73
CA ALA A 376 3.49 21.41 9.35
C ALA A 376 4.92 20.93 9.00
N LYS A 377 5.21 20.82 7.69
CA LYS A 377 6.55 20.74 7.10
C LYS A 377 6.54 21.47 5.75
#